data_AF-A0A4R7FE36-F1
#
_entry.id   AF-A0A4R7FE36-F1
#
_cell.length_a   1.000
_cell.length_b   1.000
_cell.length_c   1.000
_cell.angle_alpha   90.00
_cell.angle_beta   90.00
_cell.angle_gamma   90.00
#
_symmetry.space_group_name_H-M   'P 1'
#
loop_
_entity.id
_entity.type
_entity.pdbx_description
1 polymer ?
#
loop_
_entity_poly.entity_id
_entity_poly.type
_entity_poly.pdbx_seq_one_letter_code
_entity_poly.pdbx_strand_id
1 'polypeptide(L)'
;MGTWSHGNFDNDAALDWLGDTTGQLIAEIQEAMASPDSMQADEWDGDIVPCRIELLCVMAENGMAPRWPDLQELQQWKQSYLREWDGSIDELDPDEDYRRDRRETLVATFDRMLKLAAASAEAER
;
A
#
# COMPACT_ATOMS: atom_id res chain seq x y z
N MET A 1 17.07 32.96 5.17
CA MET A 1 17.60 32.39 6.42
C MET A 1 16.83 31.11 6.68
N GLY A 2 17.49 29.95 6.71
CA GLY A 2 16.83 28.67 6.97
C GLY A 2 16.48 28.54 8.45
N THR A 3 15.25 28.12 8.73
CA THR A 3 14.79 27.80 10.08
C THR A 3 15.44 26.48 10.50
N TRP A 4 16.29 26.49 11.51
CA TRP A 4 16.84 25.26 12.09
C TRP A 4 15.73 24.59 12.91
N SER A 5 15.37 23.36 12.56
CA SER A 5 14.45 22.54 13.33
C SER A 5 15.13 21.23 13.76
N HIS A 6 14.56 20.54 14.74
CA HIS A 6 15.21 19.48 15.53
C HIS A 6 14.60 18.09 15.30
N GLY A 7 13.57 17.98 14.47
CA GLY A 7 12.97 16.72 14.05
C GLY A 7 13.83 15.98 13.02
N ASN A 8 13.71 14.65 13.01
CA ASN A 8 14.53 13.78 12.16
C ASN A 8 14.32 14.03 10.66
N PHE A 9 13.14 14.51 10.27
CA PHE A 9 12.75 14.79 8.89
C PHE A 9 12.70 16.28 8.57
N ASP A 10 13.31 17.14 9.39
CA ASP A 10 13.22 18.59 9.20
C ASP A 10 14.33 19.16 8.30
N ASN A 11 15.16 18.30 7.72
CA ASN A 11 16.18 18.68 6.75
C ASN A 11 15.90 18.04 5.39
N ASP A 12 16.26 18.75 4.32
CA ASP A 12 15.98 18.34 2.95
C ASP A 12 16.52 16.94 2.63
N ALA A 13 17.73 16.60 3.10
CA ALA A 13 18.33 15.28 2.85
C ALA A 13 17.51 14.13 3.47
N ALA A 14 16.91 14.33 4.64
CA ALA A 14 16.04 13.34 5.27
C ALA A 14 14.68 13.24 4.59
N LEU A 15 14.12 14.37 4.09
CA LEU A 15 12.87 14.37 3.32
C LEU A 15 13.05 13.70 1.95
N ASP A 16 14.17 13.95 1.28
CA ASP A 16 14.51 13.29 0.01
C ASP A 16 14.65 11.78 0.23
N TRP A 17 15.38 11.36 1.26
CA TRP A 17 15.52 9.94 1.61
C TRP A 17 14.19 9.27 1.94
N LEU A 18 13.29 9.97 2.65
CA LEU A 18 11.94 9.47 2.94
C LEU A 18 11.10 9.34 1.65
N GLY A 19 11.20 10.33 0.75
CA GLY A 19 10.55 10.31 -0.56
C GLY A 19 11.02 9.12 -1.40
N ASP A 20 12.33 8.89 -1.46
CA ASP A 20 12.90 7.74 -2.19
C ASP A 20 12.47 6.41 -1.57
N THR A 21 12.50 6.30 -0.23
CA THR A 21 12.11 5.08 0.49
C THR A 21 10.64 4.73 0.25
N THR A 22 9.75 5.71 0.36
CA THR A 22 8.32 5.50 0.11
C THR A 22 8.00 5.28 -1.36
N GLY A 23 8.70 5.98 -2.25
CA GLY A 23 8.60 5.79 -3.70
C GLY A 23 9.04 4.39 -4.13
N GLN A 24 10.08 3.83 -3.52
CA GLN A 24 10.49 2.45 -3.76
C GLN A 24 9.40 1.45 -3.40
N LEU A 25 8.75 1.59 -2.23
CA LEU A 25 7.66 0.70 -1.84
C LEU A 25 6.48 0.77 -2.83
N ILE A 26 6.15 1.96 -3.33
CA ILE A 26 5.12 2.15 -4.35
C ILE A 26 5.52 1.49 -5.67
N ALA A 27 6.77 1.66 -6.11
CA ALA A 27 7.28 1.06 -7.33
C ALA A 27 7.25 -0.48 -7.26
N GLU A 28 7.63 -1.07 -6.12
CA GLU A 28 7.57 -2.52 -5.91
C GLU A 28 6.12 -3.04 -5.93
N ILE A 29 5.15 -2.29 -5.38
CA ILE A 29 3.73 -2.64 -5.51
C ILE A 29 3.30 -2.56 -6.99
N GLN A 30 3.70 -1.51 -7.71
CA GLN A 30 3.34 -1.32 -9.11
C GLN A 30 3.91 -2.45 -10.01
N GLU A 31 5.14 -2.89 -9.74
CA GLU A 31 5.76 -4.03 -10.41
C GLU A 31 4.98 -5.33 -10.16
N ALA A 32 4.59 -5.59 -8.90
CA ALA A 32 3.74 -6.74 -8.56
C ALA A 32 2.38 -6.66 -9.27
N MET A 33 1.74 -5.48 -9.31
CA MET A 33 0.45 -5.27 -9.98
C MET A 33 0.53 -5.49 -11.51
N ALA A 34 1.72 -5.40 -12.10
CA ALA A 34 1.95 -5.69 -13.51
C ALA A 34 2.03 -7.20 -13.81
N SER A 35 2.13 -8.05 -12.78
CA SER A 35 2.24 -9.51 -12.88
C SER A 35 1.13 -10.19 -12.05
N PRO A 36 -0.11 -10.30 -12.57
CA PRO A 36 -1.26 -10.80 -11.82
C PRO A 36 -1.04 -12.15 -11.11
N ASP A 37 -0.34 -13.08 -11.76
CA ASP A 37 -0.08 -14.41 -11.22
C ASP A 37 0.76 -14.37 -9.92
N SER A 38 1.57 -13.34 -9.67
CA SER A 38 2.35 -13.24 -8.43
C SER A 38 1.52 -12.80 -7.21
N MET A 39 0.28 -12.35 -7.43
CA MET A 39 -0.66 -11.91 -6.39
C MET A 39 -1.60 -13.02 -5.90
N GLN A 40 -1.45 -14.24 -6.40
CA GLN A 40 -2.21 -15.39 -5.91
C GLN A 40 -1.95 -15.64 -4.42
N ALA A 41 -2.88 -16.33 -3.76
CA ALA A 41 -2.66 -16.76 -2.38
C ALA A 41 -1.43 -17.70 -2.31
N ASP A 42 -0.63 -17.56 -1.26
CA ASP A 42 0.66 -18.26 -1.04
C ASP A 42 1.80 -17.88 -2.00
N GLU A 43 1.57 -16.95 -2.93
CA GLU A 43 2.64 -16.32 -3.71
C GLU A 43 3.27 -15.14 -2.97
N TRP A 44 4.53 -14.85 -3.30
CA TRP A 44 5.32 -13.82 -2.61
C TRP A 44 4.63 -12.45 -2.61
N ASP A 45 4.15 -11.96 -3.76
CA ASP A 45 3.49 -10.67 -3.81
C ASP A 45 2.07 -10.72 -3.22
N GLY A 46 1.43 -11.89 -3.23
CA GLY A 46 0.22 -12.16 -2.47
C GLY A 46 0.36 -11.80 -0.99
N ASP A 47 1.50 -12.11 -0.37
CA ASP A 47 1.74 -11.77 1.04
C ASP A 47 2.38 -10.41 1.27
N ILE A 48 3.29 -9.99 0.39
CA ILE A 48 4.11 -8.80 0.63
C ILE A 48 3.44 -7.50 0.19
N VAL A 49 2.59 -7.50 -0.85
CA VAL A 49 1.87 -6.29 -1.27
C VAL A 49 1.05 -5.67 -0.13
N PRO A 50 0.21 -6.44 0.60
CA PRO A 50 -0.52 -5.89 1.75
C PRO A 50 0.40 -5.34 2.84
N CYS A 51 1.57 -5.96 3.05
CA CYS A 51 2.55 -5.50 4.03
C CYS A 51 3.15 -4.13 3.65
N ARG A 52 3.50 -3.94 2.38
CA ARG A 52 3.99 -2.65 1.86
C ARG A 52 2.92 -1.56 1.99
N ILE A 53 1.68 -1.89 1.66
CA ILE A 53 0.54 -0.96 1.80
C ILE A 53 0.32 -0.59 3.27
N GLU A 54 0.33 -1.57 4.17
CA GLU A 54 0.18 -1.33 5.62
C GLU A 54 1.26 -0.37 6.14
N LEU A 55 2.52 -0.60 5.74
CA LEU A 55 3.64 0.28 6.12
C LEU A 55 3.43 1.71 5.61
N LEU A 56 3.04 1.87 4.33
CA LEU A 56 2.74 3.19 3.74
C LEU A 56 1.57 3.89 4.46
N CYS A 57 0.53 3.15 4.84
CA CYS A 57 -0.60 3.70 5.58
C CYS A 57 -0.16 4.21 6.97
N VAL A 58 0.61 3.40 7.71
CA VAL A 58 1.16 3.80 9.02
C VAL A 58 2.04 5.04 8.90
N MET A 59 2.90 5.11 7.88
CA MET A 59 3.73 6.28 7.63
C MET A 59 2.89 7.54 7.34
N ALA A 60 1.89 7.43 6.47
CA ALA A 60 1.01 8.54 6.12
C ALA A 60 0.23 9.10 7.32
N GLU A 61 -0.32 8.24 8.17
CA GLU A 61 -1.02 8.65 9.38
C GLU A 61 -0.13 9.37 10.40
N ASN A 62 1.17 9.11 10.35
CA ASN A 62 2.17 9.74 11.22
C ASN A 62 2.89 10.92 10.55
N GLY A 63 2.30 11.51 9.50
CA GLY A 63 2.82 12.71 8.84
C GLY A 63 3.98 12.45 7.86
N MET A 64 4.23 11.18 7.52
CA MET A 64 5.24 10.75 6.54
C MET A 64 4.53 10.22 5.28
N ALA A 65 3.56 10.98 4.78
CA ALA A 65 2.74 10.55 3.65
C ALA A 65 3.58 10.37 2.38
N PRO A 66 3.42 9.24 1.67
CA PRO A 66 4.10 9.04 0.40
C PRO A 66 3.41 9.89 -0.68
N ARG A 67 4.07 10.01 -1.84
CA ARG A 67 3.39 10.49 -3.06
C ARG A 67 2.57 9.35 -3.63
N TRP A 68 1.30 9.31 -3.25
CA TRP A 68 0.37 8.29 -3.75
C TRP A 68 0.21 8.36 -5.28
N PRO A 69 0.07 7.21 -5.96
CA PRO A 69 -0.53 7.16 -7.29
C PRO A 69 -1.92 7.77 -7.30
N ASP A 70 -2.46 8.04 -8.50
CA ASP A 70 -3.81 8.57 -8.59
C ASP A 70 -4.85 7.59 -8.02
N LEU A 71 -5.98 8.14 -7.56
CA LEU A 71 -7.02 7.33 -6.92
C LEU A 71 -7.61 6.26 -7.84
N GLN A 72 -7.62 6.48 -9.15
CA GLN A 72 -8.14 5.51 -10.10
C GLN A 72 -7.20 4.31 -10.23
N GLU A 73 -5.90 4.56 -10.29
CA GLU A 73 -4.86 3.52 -10.27
C GLU A 73 -4.91 2.71 -8.98
N LEU A 74 -5.01 3.37 -7.82
CA LEU A 74 -5.13 2.68 -6.54
C LEU A 74 -6.42 1.84 -6.40
N GLN A 75 -7.53 2.30 -6.97
CA GLN A 75 -8.76 1.51 -7.04
C GLN A 75 -8.59 0.28 -7.92
N GLN A 76 -7.87 0.42 -9.03
CA GLN A 76 -7.55 -0.69 -9.91
C GLN A 76 -6.65 -1.72 -9.20
N TRP A 77 -5.66 -1.27 -8.42
CA TRP A 77 -4.82 -2.16 -7.61
C TRP A 77 -5.66 -3.01 -6.65
N LYS A 78 -6.59 -2.39 -5.91
CA LYS A 78 -7.51 -3.13 -5.02
C LYS A 78 -8.30 -4.19 -5.78
N GLN A 79 -8.84 -3.83 -6.95
CA GLN A 79 -9.66 -4.75 -7.74
C GLN A 79 -8.84 -5.91 -8.31
N SER A 80 -7.65 -5.64 -8.83
CA SER A 80 -6.76 -6.67 -9.38
C SER A 80 -6.30 -7.62 -8.30
N TYR A 81 -5.71 -7.11 -7.22
CA TYR A 81 -5.20 -7.94 -6.13
C TYR A 81 -6.28 -8.84 -5.52
N LEU A 82 -7.46 -8.28 -5.20
CA LEU A 82 -8.54 -9.08 -4.60
C LEU A 82 -9.11 -10.12 -5.57
N ARG A 83 -9.10 -9.86 -6.88
CA ARG A 83 -9.53 -10.84 -7.88
C ARG A 83 -8.60 -12.04 -7.92
N GLU A 84 -7.29 -11.80 -7.97
CA GLU A 84 -6.30 -12.88 -8.04
C GLU A 84 -6.27 -13.69 -6.74
N TRP A 85 -6.35 -13.02 -5.59
CA TRP A 85 -6.43 -13.70 -4.29
C TRP A 85 -7.72 -14.53 -4.16
N ASP A 86 -8.89 -13.95 -4.47
CA ASP A 86 -10.17 -14.68 -4.43
C ASP A 86 -10.19 -15.87 -5.40
N GLY A 87 -9.52 -15.73 -6.56
CA GLY A 87 -9.49 -16.75 -7.59
C GLY A 87 -8.56 -17.94 -7.29
N SER A 88 -7.63 -17.79 -6.34
CA SER A 88 -6.60 -18.80 -6.03
C SER A 88 -6.75 -19.42 -4.64
N ILE A 89 -7.29 -18.68 -3.66
CA ILE A 89 -7.31 -19.12 -2.26
C ILE A 89 -8.04 -20.45 -2.04
N ASP A 90 -9.10 -20.73 -2.81
CA ASP A 90 -9.88 -21.96 -2.64
C ASP A 90 -9.10 -23.23 -3.09
N GLU A 91 -8.06 -23.07 -3.92
CA GLU A 91 -7.18 -24.19 -4.35
C GLU A 91 -6.26 -24.68 -3.22
N LEU A 92 -6.10 -23.87 -2.16
CA LEU A 92 -5.28 -24.16 -1.00
C LEU A 92 -6.04 -24.83 0.16
N ASP A 93 -7.33 -25.12 -0.03
CA ASP A 93 -8.24 -25.72 0.97
C ASP A 93 -8.19 -25.02 2.35
N PRO A 94 -8.42 -23.70 2.43
CA PRO A 94 -8.34 -22.95 3.67
C PRO A 94 -9.52 -23.25 4.60
N ASP A 95 -9.31 -23.10 5.91
CA ASP A 95 -10.43 -23.01 6.85
C ASP A 95 -11.35 -21.84 6.48
N GLU A 96 -12.67 -22.05 6.51
CA GLU A 96 -13.67 -21.03 6.12
C GLU A 96 -13.51 -19.72 6.91
N ASP A 97 -13.21 -19.83 8.21
CA ASP A 97 -12.95 -18.68 9.09
C ASP A 97 -11.67 -17.93 8.67
N TYR A 98 -10.59 -18.66 8.34
CA TYR A 98 -9.36 -18.04 7.85
C TYR A 98 -9.61 -17.28 6.55
N ARG A 99 -10.28 -17.91 5.58
CA ARG A 99 -10.61 -17.29 4.29
C ARG A 99 -11.40 -16.01 4.48
N ARG A 100 -12.44 -16.04 5.32
CA ARG A 100 -13.25 -14.85 5.63
C ARG A 100 -12.40 -13.75 6.28
N ASP A 101 -11.74 -14.06 7.38
CA ASP A 101 -11.07 -13.06 8.21
C ASP A 101 -9.85 -12.45 7.47
N ARG A 102 -9.13 -13.27 6.71
CA ARG A 102 -8.04 -12.79 5.84
C ARG A 102 -8.57 -11.87 4.75
N ARG A 103 -9.68 -12.26 4.09
CA ARG A 103 -10.29 -11.43 3.06
C ARG A 103 -10.75 -10.07 3.58
N GLU A 104 -11.37 -10.04 4.76
CA GLU A 104 -11.77 -8.80 5.44
C GLU A 104 -10.57 -7.90 5.75
N THR A 105 -9.47 -8.49 6.24
CA THR A 105 -8.22 -7.78 6.52
C THR A 105 -7.66 -7.14 5.25
N LEU A 106 -7.57 -7.90 4.16
CA LEU A 106 -7.07 -7.39 2.87
C LEU A 106 -7.92 -6.22 2.37
N VAL A 107 -9.25 -6.35 2.41
CA VAL A 107 -10.19 -5.28 2.01
C VAL A 107 -9.95 -4.02 2.86
N ALA A 108 -9.84 -4.17 4.18
CA ALA A 108 -9.61 -3.05 5.09
C ALA A 108 -8.28 -2.34 4.83
N THR A 109 -7.20 -3.08 4.54
CA THR A 109 -5.90 -2.51 4.19
C THR A 109 -5.97 -1.64 2.93
N PHE A 110 -6.59 -2.12 1.86
CA PHE A 110 -6.75 -1.33 0.63
C PHE A 110 -7.71 -0.15 0.81
N ASP A 111 -8.79 -0.29 1.58
CA ASP A 111 -9.71 0.82 1.86
C ASP A 111 -9.05 1.93 2.68
N ARG A 112 -8.19 1.57 3.63
CA ARG A 112 -7.38 2.52 4.39
C ARG A 112 -6.42 3.30 3.49
N MET A 113 -5.73 2.61 2.57
CA MET A 113 -4.87 3.24 1.57
C MET A 113 -5.63 4.27 0.71
N LEU A 114 -6.79 3.88 0.17
CA LEU A 114 -7.62 4.76 -0.65
C LEU A 114 -8.09 6.00 0.11
N LYS A 115 -8.48 5.83 1.38
CA LYS A 115 -8.88 6.95 2.24
C LYS A 115 -7.73 7.93 2.48
N LEU A 116 -6.53 7.43 2.74
CA LEU A 116 -5.35 8.26 2.98
C LEU A 116 -4.92 9.01 1.70
N ALA A 117 -4.90 8.33 0.56
CA ALA A 117 -4.62 8.95 -0.73
C ALA A 117 -5.63 10.06 -1.09
N ALA A 118 -6.91 9.84 -0.81
CA ALA A 118 -7.95 10.84 -1.06
C ALA A 118 -7.77 12.09 -0.18
N ALA A 119 -7.46 11.90 1.11
CA ALA A 119 -7.19 13.00 2.02
C ALA A 119 -5.95 13.81 1.60
N SER A 120 -4.87 13.14 1.14
CA SER A 120 -3.68 13.82 0.59
C SER A 120 -4.04 14.67 -0.64
N ALA A 121 -4.81 14.12 -1.58
CA ALA A 121 -5.20 14.84 -2.79
C ALA A 121 -6.11 16.06 -2.52
N GLU A 122 -6.88 16.04 -1.43
CA GLU A 122 -7.67 17.19 -0.98
C GLU A 122 -6.81 18.27 -0.31
N ALA A 123 -5.78 17.87 0.44
CA ALA A 123 -4.87 18.81 1.12
C ALA A 123 -3.96 19.59 0.15
N GLU A 124 -3.74 19.06 -1.06
CA GLU A 124 -2.94 19.69 -2.12
C GLU A 124 -3.74 20.65 -3.03
N ARG A 125 -5.07 20.74 -2.88
CA ARG A 125 -5.96 21.65 -3.63
C ARG A 125 -6.17 22.98 -2.94
#